data_AF-T1FZQ5-F1
#
_entry.id   AF-T1FZQ5-F1
#
_cell.length_a   1.000
_cell.length_b   1.000
_cell.length_c   1.000
_cell.angle_alpha   90.00
_cell.angle_beta   90.00
_cell.angle_gamma   90.00
#
_symmetry.space_group_name_H-M   'P 1'
#
loop_
_entity.id
_entity.type
_entity.pdbx_description
1 polymer ?
#
loop_
_entity_poly.entity_id
_entity_poly.type
_entity_poly.pdbx_seq_one_letter_code
_entity_poly.pdbx_strand_id
1 'polypeptide(L)' 'SGGTIDGKEKWAYVDVRPGAHMFYWLYRSYHKDDYKTRPLILWLQVCYILIF' A
#
# COMPACT_ATOMS: atom_id res chain seq x y z
N SER A 1 0.54 0.27 -13.29
CA SER A 1 1.05 0.59 -11.94
C SER A 1 1.82 1.89 -11.98
N GLY A 2 1.76 2.71 -10.93
CA GLY A 2 2.55 3.94 -10.77
C GLY A 2 3.40 3.89 -9.50
N GLY A 3 4.29 4.86 -9.33
CA GLY A 3 5.14 4.98 -8.15
C GLY A 3 6.05 6.20 -8.18
N THR A 4 6.71 6.48 -7.07
CA THR A 4 7.69 7.57 -6.95
C THR A 4 9.04 7.20 -7.55
N ILE A 5 9.84 8.22 -7.91
CA ILE A 5 11.16 8.06 -8.54
C ILE A 5 12.15 7.32 -7.62
N ASP A 6 12.05 7.57 -6.32
CA ASP A 6 12.83 6.90 -5.29
C ASP A 6 12.30 5.49 -4.94
N GLY A 7 11.20 5.07 -5.58
CA GLY A 7 10.61 3.75 -5.46
C GLY A 7 10.04 3.44 -4.07
N LYS A 8 9.86 4.46 -3.23
CA LYS A 8 9.32 4.28 -1.87
C LYS A 8 7.82 4.11 -1.86
N GLU A 9 7.14 4.66 -2.86
CA GLU A 9 5.71 4.53 -2.99
C GLU A 9 5.37 3.81 -4.28
N LYS A 10 4.43 2.88 -4.19
CA LYS A 10 3.88 2.16 -5.35
C LYS A 10 2.38 2.02 -5.20
N TRP A 11 1.65 2.23 -6.28
CA TRP A 11 0.22 2.00 -6.34
C TRP A 11 -0.17 1.26 -7.61
N ALA A 12 -1.15 0.38 -7.48
CA ALA A 12 -1.70 -0.34 -8.60
C ALA A 12 -3.11 -0.86 -8.29
N TYR A 13 -3.72 -1.41 -9.33
CA TYR A 13 -4.93 -2.20 -9.22
C TYR A 13 -4.56 -3.68 -9.30
N VAL A 14 -5.22 -4.50 -8.50
CA VAL A 14 -5.13 -5.95 -8.53
C VAL A 14 -6.51 -6.55 -8.77
N ASP A 15 -6.59 -7.52 -9.65
CA ASP A 15 -7.84 -8.20 -9.98
C ASP A 15 -8.08 -9.26 -8.92
N VAL A 16 -9.15 -9.10 -8.13
CA VAL A 16 -9.51 -10.05 -7.07
C VAL A 16 -10.49 -11.11 -7.56
N ARG A 17 -11.30 -10.76 -8.57
CA ARG A 17 -12.21 -11.66 -9.32
C ARG A 17 -12.53 -11.02 -10.68
N PRO A 18 -13.07 -11.78 -11.66
CA PRO A 18 -13.51 -11.20 -12.92
C PRO A 18 -14.42 -9.98 -12.71
N GLY A 19 -14.03 -8.83 -13.28
CA GLY A 19 -14.76 -7.57 -13.18
C GLY A 19 -14.64 -6.83 -11.84
N ALA A 20 -13.82 -7.29 -10.89
CA ALA A 20 -13.57 -6.57 -9.64
C ALA A 20 -12.08 -6.30 -9.44
N HIS A 21 -11.76 -5.01 -9.39
CA HIS A 21 -10.41 -4.50 -9.22
C HIS A 21 -10.28 -3.88 -7.82
N MET A 22 -9.25 -4.27 -7.08
CA MET A 22 -8.89 -3.66 -5.80
C MET A 22 -7.72 -2.71 -6.00
N PHE A 23 -7.85 -1.48 -5.51
CA PHE A 23 -6.75 -0.53 -5.47
C PHE A 23 -5.92 -0.76 -4.21
N TYR A 24 -4.59 -0.67 -4.33
CA TYR A 24 -3.69 -0.63 -3.19
C TYR A 24 -2.63 0.46 -3.37
N TRP A 25 -2.17 0.99 -2.22
CA TRP A 25 -1.02 1.88 -2.13
C TRP A 25 -0.03 1.34 -1.10
N LEU A 26 1.18 1.03 -1.55
CA LEU A 26 2.28 0.54 -0.73
C LEU A 26 3.28 1.65 -0.44
N TYR A 27 3.58 1.87 0.84
CA TYR A 27 4.65 2.72 1.33
C TYR A 27 5.78 1.86 1.90
N ARG A 28 7.01 2.10 1.44
CA ARG A 28 8.22 1.46 1.99
C ARG A 28 8.71 2.23 3.21
N SER A 29 9.29 1.50 4.16
CA SER A 29 9.90 2.11 5.34
C SER A 29 11.09 2.99 4.96
N TYR A 30 11.19 4.17 5.61
CA TYR A 30 12.33 5.08 5.51
C TYR A 30 13.45 4.73 6.53
N HIS A 31 13.35 3.58 7.19
CA HIS A 31 14.31 3.17 8.22
C HIS A 31 15.69 2.85 7.63
N LYS A 32 16.75 3.06 8.42
CA LYS A 32 18.15 2.87 8.00
C LYS A 32 18.46 1.41 7.66
N ASP A 33 17.98 0.48 8.49
CA ASP A 33 18.02 -0.96 8.20
C ASP A 33 16.89 -1.30 7.22
N ASP A 34 17.27 -1.71 6.01
CA ASP A 34 16.44 -2.05 4.83
C ASP A 34 14.96 -2.39 5.12
N TYR A 35 14.05 -1.89 4.28
CA TYR A 35 12.61 -2.09 4.43
C TYR A 35 12.19 -3.57 4.48
N LYS A 36 13.03 -4.49 3.96
CA LYS A 36 12.80 -5.94 4.00
C LYS A 36 12.93 -6.56 5.40
N THR A 37 13.59 -5.87 6.33
CA THR A 37 13.78 -6.35 7.71
C THR A 37 12.62 -5.96 8.63
N ARG A 38 11.65 -5.19 8.12
CA ARG A 38 10.54 -4.63 8.88
C ARG A 38 9.24 -5.37 8.54
N PRO A 39 8.30 -5.47 9.49
CA PRO A 39 7.01 -6.09 9.24
C PRO A 39 6.20 -5.27 8.22
N LEU A 40 5.44 -5.97 7.37
CA LEU A 40 4.47 -5.35 6.47
C LEU A 40 3.17 -5.08 7.25
N ILE A 41 2.71 -3.83 7.22
CA ILE A 41 1.44 -3.43 7.82
C ILE A 41 0.41 -3.25 6.71
N LEU A 42 -0.74 -3.91 6.84
CA LEU A 42 -1.88 -3.73 5.95
C LEU A 42 -2.92 -2.83 6.63
N TRP A 43 -3.23 -1.69 6.01
CA TRP A 43 -4.26 -0.76 6.47
C TRP A 43 -5.53 -0.91 5.64
N LEU A 44 -6.66 -1.19 6.30
CA LEU A 44 -7.97 -1.35 5.65
C LEU A 44 -8.96 -0.40 6.33
N GLN A 45 -9.59 0.49 5.55
CA GLN A 45 -10.64 1.35 6.06
C GLN A 45 -11.99 0.63 5.94
N VAL A 46 -12.70 0.51 7.07
CA VAL A 46 -14.11 0.13 7.08
C VAL A 46 -14.90 1.42 7.27
N CYS A 47 -15.94 1.63 6.45
CA CYS A 47 -16.85 2.77 6.60
C CYS A 47 -17.38 2.80 8.06
N TYR A 48 -17.48 4.00 8.66
CA TYR A 48 -17.72 4.33 10.09
C TYR A 48 -16.52 4.69 10.98
N ILE A 49 -15.34 4.97 10.45
CA ILE A 49 -14.31 5.69 11.23
C ILE A 49 -14.22 7.15 10.76
N LEU A 50 -14.92 8.03 11.48
CA LEU A 50 -14.56 9.44 11.58
C LEU A 50 -13.16 9.49 12.20
N ILE A 51 -12.17 9.94 11.42
CA ILE A 51 -10.81 10.21 11.92
C ILE A 51 -10.80 11.70 12.28
N PHE A 52 -10.62 12.01 13.57
CA PHE A 52 -10.06 13.29 14.00
C PHE A 52 -8.53 13.24 13.83
#